data_AF-A0A4Q4KMD5-F1
#
_entry.id   AF-A0A4Q4KMD5-F1
#
_cell.length_a   1.000
_cell.length_b   1.000
_cell.length_c   1.000
_cell.angle_alpha   90.00
_cell.angle_beta   90.00
_cell.angle_gamma   90.00
#
_symmetry.space_group_name_H-M   'P 1'
#
loop_
_entity.id
_entity.type
_entity.pdbx_description
1 polymer ?
#
loop_
_entity_poly.entity_id
_entity_poly.type
_entity_poly.pdbx_seq_one_letter_code
_entity_poly.pdbx_strand_id
1 'polypeptide(L)'
;MVKKYSEIKFEKLEDGYKHNLDADFGCFVLWESTFEYRSRVRNLLNEQFEILLEVEIEWSEKHLYQNACRLYEAPFSSKENLDSNMDSIMGKIGGTNFILFVIKDNNPIYTYAQSVSKKVELSNLNIVEAKYKVRGWIENDLGLKNAVHSTNNIYEFYFQAPLLLNYDLFERLVSGEHLKIEKLSKDLEGANGWKDYDEFFRMLNLTSNYLIQRGFEDLFNIDNDEKELDILTDSYQRLASVLGAEQIWLEKPHNGVVSIANKDIILDIRYIGDFYYDTSWQRDMLNNKVLKNKIFIPREDDYFFSLLYHCKAQKPNVKKEYIGVLNELAKKLRFEWFYTDLLTNDETIGKALGGYYIANDYYFSNPVDQKVYRNLNIIKHLPSNTPLDIKENKSNIQVLKSFTKKFIPQKIKTVIKKMFPKRYGEIA
;
A
#
# COMPACT_ATOMS: atom_id res chain seq x y z
N MET A 1 -20.60 -15.02 0.72
CA MET A 1 -19.14 -15.09 0.48
C MET A 1 -18.59 -13.70 0.70
N VAL A 2 -17.56 -13.57 1.52
CA VAL A 2 -16.91 -12.27 1.82
C VAL A 2 -16.40 -11.64 0.54
N LYS A 3 -16.71 -10.35 0.32
CA LYS A 3 -16.15 -9.61 -0.82
C LYS A 3 -14.65 -9.43 -0.64
N LYS A 4 -13.89 -9.47 -1.72
CA LYS A 4 -12.46 -9.13 -1.67
C LYS A 4 -12.28 -7.62 -1.71
N TYR A 5 -11.14 -7.13 -1.23
CA TYR A 5 -10.80 -5.71 -1.23
C TYR A 5 -11.01 -5.07 -2.61
N SER A 6 -10.52 -5.75 -3.65
CA SER A 6 -10.56 -5.29 -5.04
C SER A 6 -11.95 -5.36 -5.69
N GLU A 7 -12.92 -5.99 -5.04
CA GLU A 7 -14.31 -6.09 -5.52
C GLU A 7 -15.18 -4.95 -4.97
N ILE A 8 -14.68 -4.17 -4.00
CA ILE A 8 -15.35 -2.98 -3.48
C ILE A 8 -15.22 -1.87 -4.53
N LYS A 9 -16.35 -1.30 -4.93
CA LYS A 9 -16.42 -0.23 -5.92
C LYS A 9 -17.33 0.87 -5.42
N PHE A 10 -16.90 2.11 -5.63
CA PHE A 10 -17.70 3.29 -5.36
C PHE A 10 -18.33 3.81 -6.65
N GLU A 11 -19.58 4.21 -6.55
CA GLU A 11 -20.34 4.94 -7.55
C GLU A 11 -20.59 6.36 -7.04
N LYS A 12 -20.46 7.34 -7.92
CA LYS A 12 -20.79 8.74 -7.62
C LYS A 12 -22.31 8.93 -7.78
N LEU A 13 -22.93 9.50 -6.76
CA LEU A 13 -24.33 9.93 -6.75
C LEU A 13 -24.40 11.47 -6.90
N GLU A 14 -25.61 12.02 -6.96
CA GLU A 14 -25.83 13.48 -7.00
C GLU A 14 -25.23 14.18 -5.78
N ASP A 15 -25.52 13.66 -4.58
CA ASP A 15 -25.15 14.28 -3.30
C ASP A 15 -24.06 13.52 -2.52
N GLY A 16 -23.32 12.62 -3.16
CA GLY A 16 -22.28 11.86 -2.48
C GLY A 16 -21.81 10.62 -3.24
N TYR A 17 -21.50 9.58 -2.50
CA TYR A 17 -20.99 8.32 -3.04
C TYR A 17 -21.68 7.13 -2.37
N LYS A 18 -21.66 5.98 -3.04
CA LYS A 18 -22.12 4.70 -2.49
C LYS A 18 -21.18 3.58 -2.93
N HIS A 19 -20.86 2.66 -2.04
CA HIS A 19 -20.16 1.42 -2.43
C HIS A 19 -21.15 0.29 -2.74
N ASN A 20 -20.67 -0.72 -3.47
CA ASN A 20 -21.45 -1.88 -3.92
C ASN A 20 -21.67 -2.98 -2.85
N LEU A 21 -21.68 -2.63 -1.56
CA LEU A 21 -22.02 -3.55 -0.46
C LEU A 21 -23.38 -3.16 0.12
N ASP A 22 -24.05 -4.11 0.78
CA ASP A 22 -25.40 -3.89 1.33
C ASP A 22 -25.41 -3.01 2.60
N ALA A 23 -24.30 -3.02 3.34
CA ALA A 23 -24.06 -2.19 4.51
C ALA A 23 -22.58 -1.79 4.58
N ASP A 24 -22.28 -0.75 5.34
CA ASP A 24 -20.92 -0.36 5.68
C ASP A 24 -20.54 -0.89 7.06
N PHE A 25 -19.25 -0.98 7.33
CA PHE A 25 -18.71 -1.53 8.56
C PHE A 25 -17.54 -0.68 9.05
N GLY A 26 -17.35 -0.64 10.37
CA GLY A 26 -16.29 0.13 10.99
C GLY A 26 -15.72 -0.51 12.23
N CYS A 27 -14.46 -0.19 12.51
CA CYS A 27 -13.83 -0.45 13.80
C CYS A 27 -13.79 0.84 14.62
N PHE A 28 -14.10 0.74 15.91
CA PHE A 28 -13.87 1.76 16.92
C PHE A 28 -12.97 1.19 18.01
N VAL A 29 -11.86 1.85 18.29
CA VAL A 29 -10.86 1.41 19.27
C VAL A 29 -10.75 2.44 20.38
N LEU A 30 -10.99 1.99 21.61
CA LEU A 30 -10.63 2.72 22.82
C LEU A 30 -9.29 2.20 23.32
N TRP A 31 -8.29 3.07 23.35
CA TRP A 31 -7.01 2.78 23.98
C TRP A 31 -7.17 2.72 25.50
N GLU A 32 -6.25 2.04 26.17
CA GLU A 32 -6.28 1.75 27.62
C GLU A 32 -6.62 2.98 28.48
N SER A 33 -6.02 4.13 28.16
CA SER A 33 -6.25 5.41 28.84
C SER A 33 -7.69 5.93 28.79
N THR A 34 -8.57 5.31 28.01
CA THR A 34 -9.95 5.75 27.77
C THR A 34 -11.00 4.71 28.16
N PHE A 35 -10.62 3.64 28.88
CA PHE A 35 -11.52 2.54 29.25
C PHE A 35 -12.75 2.99 30.06
N GLU A 36 -12.62 4.03 30.87
CA GLU A 36 -13.76 4.61 31.60
C GLU A 36 -14.90 5.12 30.69
N TYR A 37 -14.59 5.45 29.42
CA TYR A 37 -15.57 5.87 28.42
C TYR A 37 -16.29 4.70 27.74
N ARG A 38 -15.89 3.44 27.98
CA ARG A 38 -16.43 2.24 27.31
C ARG A 38 -17.96 2.23 27.26
N SER A 39 -18.63 2.45 28.39
CA SER A 39 -20.10 2.45 28.46
C SER A 39 -20.73 3.64 27.73
N ARG A 40 -20.11 4.82 27.81
CA ARG A 40 -20.59 6.03 27.12
C ARG A 40 -20.45 5.91 25.61
N VAL A 41 -19.34 5.34 25.13
CA VAL A 41 -19.10 5.05 23.72
C VAL A 41 -20.05 3.97 23.22
N ARG A 42 -20.24 2.86 23.95
CA ARG A 42 -21.22 1.82 23.59
C ARG A 42 -22.62 2.40 23.39
N ASN A 43 -23.07 3.25 24.31
CA ASN A 43 -24.39 3.88 24.22
C ASN A 43 -24.50 4.75 22.96
N LEU A 44 -23.50 5.59 22.68
CA LEU A 44 -23.46 6.38 21.45
C LEU A 44 -23.52 5.52 20.20
N LEU A 45 -22.71 4.46 20.14
CA LEU A 45 -22.63 3.60 18.96
C LEU A 45 -23.98 2.89 18.73
N ASN A 46 -24.66 2.43 19.78
CA ASN A 46 -25.99 1.81 19.69
C ASN A 46 -27.10 2.77 19.22
N GLU A 47 -26.92 4.09 19.32
CA GLU A 47 -27.90 5.06 18.81
C GLU A 47 -27.92 5.11 17.27
N GLN A 48 -26.80 4.76 16.62
CA GLN A 48 -26.58 4.97 15.18
C GLN A 48 -26.21 3.71 14.41
N PHE A 49 -25.63 2.72 15.10
CA PHE A 49 -25.04 1.54 14.48
C PHE A 49 -25.52 0.26 15.17
N GLU A 50 -25.41 -0.83 14.44
CA GLU A 50 -25.53 -2.18 14.98
C GLU A 50 -24.16 -2.64 15.49
N ILE A 51 -23.99 -2.81 16.80
CA ILE A 51 -22.74 -3.33 17.38
C ILE A 51 -22.71 -4.86 17.21
N LEU A 52 -21.80 -5.33 16.35
CA LEU A 52 -21.64 -6.75 16.03
C LEU A 52 -20.65 -7.45 16.95
N LEU A 53 -19.64 -6.72 17.44
CA LEU A 53 -18.67 -7.22 18.40
C LEU A 53 -18.23 -6.09 19.31
N GLU A 54 -18.06 -6.43 20.58
CA GLU A 54 -17.32 -5.65 21.53
C GLU A 54 -16.40 -6.59 22.29
N VAL A 55 -15.09 -6.34 22.24
CA VAL A 55 -14.07 -7.25 22.80
C VAL A 55 -12.88 -6.49 23.32
N GLU A 56 -12.29 -6.95 24.42
CA GLU A 56 -10.96 -6.52 24.85
C GLU A 56 -9.90 -7.31 24.09
N ILE A 57 -8.97 -6.62 23.44
CA ILE A 57 -7.83 -7.24 22.77
C ILE A 57 -6.56 -6.92 23.55
N GLU A 58 -5.74 -7.94 23.76
CA GLU A 58 -4.42 -7.85 24.38
C GLU A 58 -3.37 -8.29 23.37
N TRP A 59 -2.52 -7.34 22.95
CA TRP A 59 -1.31 -7.61 22.18
C TRP A 59 -0.18 -8.09 23.10
N SER A 60 0.77 -8.83 22.56
CA SER A 60 1.97 -9.17 23.32
C SER A 60 2.91 -7.95 23.40
N GLU A 61 3.60 -7.79 24.53
CA GLU A 61 4.65 -6.77 24.69
C GLU A 61 5.72 -6.86 23.60
N LYS A 62 6.04 -8.09 23.18
CA LYS A 62 6.99 -8.38 22.11
C LYS A 62 6.60 -7.71 20.78
N HIS A 63 5.32 -7.73 20.42
CA HIS A 63 4.83 -7.26 19.13
C HIS A 63 4.09 -5.92 19.20
N LEU A 64 3.92 -5.32 20.38
CA LEU A 64 3.20 -4.06 20.58
C LEU A 64 3.58 -2.98 19.56
N TYR A 65 4.87 -2.67 19.44
CA TYR A 65 5.35 -1.66 18.49
C TYR A 65 5.08 -2.04 17.03
N GLN A 66 5.35 -3.30 16.66
CA GLN A 66 5.14 -3.78 15.30
C GLN A 66 3.65 -3.75 14.92
N ASN A 67 2.77 -4.18 15.81
CA ASN A 67 1.32 -4.15 15.64
C ASN A 67 0.83 -2.71 15.47
N ALA A 68 1.31 -1.80 16.30
CA ALA A 68 1.03 -0.38 16.22
C ALA A 68 1.41 0.20 14.86
N CYS A 69 2.67 0.03 14.44
CA CYS A 69 3.16 0.47 13.13
C CYS A 69 2.33 -0.09 11.98
N ARG A 70 2.03 -1.39 12.02
CA ARG A 70 1.23 -2.05 10.99
C ARG A 70 -0.19 -1.50 10.94
N LEU A 71 -0.87 -1.33 12.07
CA LEU A 71 -2.26 -0.83 12.13
C LEU A 71 -2.40 0.59 11.55
N TYR A 72 -1.34 1.41 11.65
CA TYR A 72 -1.29 2.78 11.13
C TYR A 72 -0.64 2.90 9.74
N GLU A 73 -0.49 1.80 8.99
CA GLU A 73 0.14 1.78 7.65
C GLU A 73 1.54 2.43 7.65
N ALA A 74 2.32 2.18 8.71
CA ALA A 74 3.70 2.62 8.86
C ALA A 74 4.62 1.39 8.82
N PRO A 75 5.01 0.90 7.63
CA PRO A 75 5.91 -0.24 7.51
C PRO A 75 7.19 -0.06 8.33
N PHE A 76 7.58 -1.10 9.07
CA PHE A 76 8.70 -1.04 10.02
C PHE A 76 10.02 -1.51 9.39
N SER A 77 11.13 -1.02 9.92
CA SER A 77 12.50 -1.40 9.55
C SER A 77 13.25 -1.76 10.82
N SER A 78 13.94 -2.91 10.83
CA SER A 78 14.80 -3.32 11.95
C SER A 78 16.09 -2.49 12.05
N LYS A 79 16.41 -1.69 11.02
CA LYS A 79 17.66 -0.94 10.91
C LYS A 79 17.57 0.52 11.37
N GLU A 80 16.39 1.02 11.73
CA GLU A 80 16.24 2.39 12.27
C GLU A 80 15.96 2.41 13.77
N ASN A 81 16.65 3.32 14.46
CA ASN A 81 16.13 3.95 15.68
C ASN A 81 14.96 4.85 15.24
N LEU A 82 13.76 4.29 15.22
CA LEU A 82 12.50 4.94 14.84
C LEU A 82 11.94 5.86 15.94
N ASP A 83 12.80 6.49 16.75
CA ASP A 83 12.39 7.16 18.00
C ASP A 83 11.25 8.18 17.80
N SER A 84 11.29 9.00 16.74
CA SER A 84 10.28 10.06 16.55
C SER A 84 8.88 9.59 16.11
N ASN A 85 8.78 8.56 15.26
CA ASN A 85 7.47 8.00 14.87
C ASN A 85 6.96 7.03 15.93
N MET A 86 7.87 6.31 16.59
CA MET A 86 7.57 5.42 17.70
C MET A 86 6.91 6.20 18.84
N ASP A 87 7.52 7.28 19.32
CA ASP A 87 6.96 8.09 20.41
C ASP A 87 5.56 8.63 20.07
N SER A 88 5.33 9.03 18.82
CA SER A 88 4.03 9.54 18.39
C SER A 88 2.94 8.46 18.33
N ILE A 89 3.27 7.25 17.87
CA ILE A 89 2.32 6.14 17.77
C ILE A 89 2.10 5.52 19.14
N MET A 90 3.17 5.25 19.88
CA MET A 90 3.13 4.68 21.22
C MET A 90 2.46 5.63 22.21
N GLY A 91 2.69 6.94 22.10
CA GLY A 91 1.98 7.94 22.90
C GLY A 91 0.46 7.97 22.66
N LYS A 92 -0.04 7.44 21.53
CA LYS A 92 -1.48 7.30 21.27
C LYS A 92 -2.05 6.00 21.81
N ILE A 93 -1.34 4.89 21.63
CA ILE A 93 -1.83 3.55 21.99
C ILE A 93 -1.67 3.27 23.49
N GLY A 94 -0.59 3.75 24.09
CA GLY A 94 -0.31 3.66 25.53
C GLY A 94 0.20 2.30 25.99
N GLY A 95 -0.54 1.22 25.71
CA GLY A 95 -0.27 -0.11 26.26
C GLY A 95 -0.70 -1.26 25.35
N THR A 96 -0.69 -2.47 25.91
CA THR A 96 -1.02 -3.73 25.21
C THR A 96 -2.51 -4.00 25.08
N ASN A 97 -3.33 -3.38 25.94
CA ASN A 97 -4.77 -3.63 26.00
C ASN A 97 -5.56 -2.51 25.32
N PHE A 98 -6.60 -2.89 24.60
CA PHE A 98 -7.58 -1.95 24.06
C PHE A 98 -8.94 -2.60 23.87
N ILE A 99 -10.00 -1.79 23.79
CA ILE A 99 -11.34 -2.28 23.49
C ILE A 99 -11.63 -2.02 22.03
N LEU A 100 -12.00 -3.07 21.30
CA LEU A 100 -12.46 -3.00 19.93
C LEU A 100 -13.98 -3.16 19.87
N PHE A 101 -14.64 -2.21 19.21
CA PHE A 101 -16.00 -2.32 18.71
C PHE A 101 -15.96 -2.56 17.21
N VAL A 102 -16.70 -3.56 16.73
CA VAL A 102 -17.05 -3.69 15.31
C VAL A 102 -18.51 -3.33 15.14
N ILE A 103 -18.75 -2.33 14.31
CA ILE A 103 -20.06 -1.76 14.05
C ILE A 103 -20.47 -1.98 12.60
N LYS A 104 -21.78 -2.05 12.37
CA LYS A 104 -22.40 -2.07 11.06
C LYS A 104 -23.31 -0.86 10.91
N ASP A 105 -23.12 -0.14 9.83
CA ASP A 105 -23.94 1.00 9.43
C ASP A 105 -24.82 0.60 8.24
N ASN A 106 -26.12 0.55 8.48
CA ASN A 106 -27.11 0.19 7.47
C ASN A 106 -27.45 1.35 6.53
N ASN A 107 -27.08 2.59 6.87
CA ASN A 107 -27.40 3.79 6.09
C ASN A 107 -26.17 4.72 5.99
N PRO A 108 -25.06 4.24 5.40
CA PRO A 108 -23.82 5.01 5.35
C PRO A 108 -23.95 6.24 4.46
N ILE A 109 -23.38 7.36 4.90
CA ILE A 109 -23.31 8.60 4.14
C ILE A 109 -21.85 8.82 3.73
N TYR A 110 -21.54 8.58 2.45
CA TYR A 110 -20.18 8.74 1.95
C TYR A 110 -19.97 10.05 1.20
N THR A 111 -18.94 10.79 1.63
CA THR A 111 -18.40 11.94 0.90
C THR A 111 -16.91 12.13 1.22
N TYR A 112 -16.29 13.15 0.64
CA TYR A 112 -14.92 13.52 0.99
C TYR A 112 -14.88 14.19 2.37
N ALA A 113 -14.08 13.63 3.27
CA ALA A 113 -13.76 14.24 4.56
C ALA A 113 -12.25 14.42 4.68
N GLN A 114 -11.83 15.44 5.44
CA GLN A 114 -10.43 15.64 5.78
C GLN A 114 -10.09 14.93 7.10
N SER A 115 -9.05 14.10 7.07
CA SER A 115 -8.52 13.45 8.27
C SER A 115 -7.64 14.40 9.09
N VAL A 116 -7.26 13.98 10.31
CA VAL A 116 -6.33 14.74 11.16
C VAL A 116 -4.94 14.93 10.54
N SER A 117 -4.55 14.08 9.58
CA SER A 117 -3.31 14.23 8.80
C SER A 117 -3.48 15.12 7.56
N LYS A 118 -4.62 15.80 7.43
CA LYS A 118 -5.02 16.66 6.30
C LYS A 118 -5.25 15.94 4.98
N LYS A 119 -5.23 14.61 4.98
CA LYS A 119 -5.61 13.78 3.82
C LYS A 119 -7.11 13.93 3.57
N VAL A 120 -7.49 14.14 2.32
CA VAL A 120 -8.90 14.17 1.90
C VAL A 120 -9.21 12.84 1.25
N GLU A 121 -10.20 12.12 1.79
CA GLU A 121 -10.56 10.78 1.35
C GLU A 121 -12.07 10.53 1.46
N LEU A 122 -12.57 9.61 0.64
CA LEU A 122 -13.95 9.13 0.78
C LEU A 122 -14.10 8.48 2.15
N SER A 123 -15.05 8.97 2.94
CA SER A 123 -15.28 8.55 4.32
C SER A 123 -16.76 8.40 4.60
N ASN A 124 -17.10 7.48 5.49
CA ASN A 124 -18.44 7.40 6.05
C ASN A 124 -18.58 8.48 7.13
N LEU A 125 -19.42 9.49 6.87
CA LEU A 125 -19.61 10.62 7.77
C LEU A 125 -20.18 10.21 9.12
N ASN A 126 -21.08 9.22 9.17
CA ASN A 126 -21.67 8.76 10.43
C ASN A 126 -20.55 8.29 11.39
N ILE A 127 -19.60 7.50 10.87
CA ILE A 127 -18.46 7.00 11.63
C ILE A 127 -17.51 8.15 12.03
N VAL A 128 -17.20 9.04 11.09
CA VAL A 128 -16.32 10.19 11.34
C VAL A 128 -16.89 11.11 12.42
N GLU A 129 -18.18 11.42 12.36
CA GLU A 129 -18.90 12.24 13.34
C GLU A 129 -18.89 11.59 14.73
N ALA A 130 -19.23 10.30 14.82
CA ALA A 130 -19.19 9.56 16.07
C ALA A 130 -17.78 9.58 16.70
N LYS A 131 -16.72 9.40 15.90
CA LYS A 131 -15.33 9.51 16.34
C LYS A 131 -14.99 10.89 16.88
N TYR A 132 -15.37 11.96 16.19
CA TYR A 132 -15.10 13.32 16.68
C TYR A 132 -15.91 13.67 17.93
N LYS A 133 -17.14 13.17 18.06
CA LYS A 133 -17.95 13.33 19.29
C LYS A 133 -17.26 12.67 20.48
N VAL A 134 -16.77 11.44 20.33
CA VAL A 134 -16.02 10.73 21.38
C VAL A 134 -14.70 11.44 21.72
N ARG A 135 -13.94 11.88 20.71
CA ARG A 135 -12.71 12.66 20.93
C ARG A 135 -12.97 13.97 21.67
N GLY A 136 -14.05 14.67 21.34
CA GLY A 136 -14.44 15.90 22.02
C GLY A 136 -14.77 15.67 23.50
N TRP A 137 -15.44 14.56 23.85
CA TRP A 137 -15.66 14.21 25.25
C TRP A 137 -14.35 14.02 26.00
N ILE A 138 -13.47 13.18 25.48
CA ILE A 138 -12.22 12.82 26.14
C ILE A 138 -11.27 14.02 26.22
N GLU A 139 -11.22 14.87 25.19
CA GLU A 139 -10.42 16.10 25.23
C GLU A 139 -10.95 17.08 26.28
N ASN A 140 -12.27 17.23 26.41
CA ASN A 140 -12.87 18.12 27.42
C ASN A 140 -12.65 17.60 28.85
N ASP A 141 -12.77 16.28 29.04
CA ASP A 141 -12.75 15.66 30.36
C ASP A 141 -11.29 15.39 30.84
N LEU A 142 -10.38 15.02 29.93
CA LEU A 142 -8.99 14.60 30.26
C LEU A 142 -7.88 15.42 29.57
N GLY A 143 -8.20 16.30 28.62
CA GLY A 143 -7.19 17.01 27.82
C GLY A 143 -6.43 16.14 26.81
N LEU A 144 -6.85 14.88 26.62
CA LEU A 144 -6.19 13.93 25.72
C LEU A 144 -6.71 14.05 24.28
N LYS A 145 -5.84 14.43 23.36
CA LYS A 145 -6.16 14.52 21.93
C LYS A 145 -5.95 13.18 21.23
N ASN A 146 -6.85 12.84 20.31
CA ASN A 146 -6.78 11.62 19.49
C ASN A 146 -6.72 10.31 20.30
N ALA A 147 -7.28 10.29 21.51
CA ALA A 147 -7.23 9.15 22.43
C ALA A 147 -8.11 7.94 22.02
N VAL A 148 -8.84 8.06 20.91
CA VAL A 148 -9.57 6.96 20.28
C VAL A 148 -9.26 6.89 18.80
N HIS A 149 -9.31 5.68 18.27
CA HIS A 149 -9.16 5.38 16.84
C HIS A 149 -10.47 4.86 16.26
N SER A 150 -10.72 5.16 15.00
CA SER A 150 -11.73 4.47 14.21
C SER A 150 -11.27 4.43 12.76
N THR A 151 -11.73 3.42 12.04
CA THR A 151 -11.68 3.41 10.58
C THR A 151 -12.53 4.55 10.04
N ASN A 152 -12.12 5.21 8.96
CA ASN A 152 -12.89 6.29 8.34
C ASN A 152 -13.77 5.80 7.17
N ASN A 153 -13.43 4.66 6.59
CA ASN A 153 -14.10 4.10 5.40
C ASN A 153 -13.99 2.58 5.37
N ILE A 154 -14.75 1.98 4.46
CA ILE A 154 -14.81 0.53 4.26
C ILE A 154 -13.44 -0.08 3.92
N TYR A 155 -12.56 0.62 3.18
CA TYR A 155 -11.25 0.10 2.85
C TYR A 155 -10.33 0.01 4.08
N GLU A 156 -10.40 0.98 4.99
CA GLU A 156 -9.71 0.90 6.29
C GLU A 156 -10.28 -0.22 7.16
N PHE A 157 -11.60 -0.43 7.13
CA PHE A 157 -12.22 -1.56 7.83
C PHE A 157 -11.72 -2.92 7.30
N TYR A 158 -11.75 -3.11 5.98
CA TYR A 158 -11.23 -4.32 5.32
C TYR A 158 -9.72 -4.51 5.53
N PHE A 159 -8.97 -3.44 5.78
CA PHE A 159 -7.57 -3.52 6.16
C PHE A 159 -7.38 -3.92 7.64
N GLN A 160 -8.02 -3.22 8.58
CA GLN A 160 -7.72 -3.34 10.01
C GLN A 160 -8.47 -4.49 10.70
N ALA A 161 -9.75 -4.69 10.37
CA ALA A 161 -10.58 -5.68 11.06
C ALA A 161 -10.05 -7.11 10.93
N PRO A 162 -9.71 -7.64 9.73
CA PRO A 162 -9.21 -9.00 9.63
C PRO A 162 -7.80 -9.16 10.22
N LEU A 163 -6.97 -8.11 10.21
CA LEU A 163 -5.67 -8.13 10.92
C LEU A 163 -5.84 -8.27 12.43
N LEU A 164 -6.80 -7.55 13.02
CA LEU A 164 -7.10 -7.62 14.45
C LEU A 164 -7.79 -8.93 14.83
N LEU A 165 -8.72 -9.42 14.01
CA LEU A 165 -9.68 -10.45 14.41
C LEU A 165 -9.43 -11.82 13.79
N ASN A 166 -8.56 -11.96 12.79
CA ASN A 166 -8.45 -13.11 11.87
C ASN A 166 -9.59 -13.15 10.84
N TYR A 167 -9.41 -13.96 9.81
CA TYR A 167 -10.39 -14.09 8.74
C TYR A 167 -11.72 -14.67 9.23
N ASP A 168 -11.72 -15.73 10.03
CA ASP A 168 -12.96 -16.45 10.40
C ASP A 168 -13.91 -15.54 11.20
N LEU A 169 -13.37 -14.77 12.15
CA LEU A 169 -14.16 -13.77 12.88
C LEU A 169 -14.61 -12.64 11.95
N PHE A 170 -13.72 -12.16 11.07
CA PHE A 170 -14.08 -11.14 10.10
C PHE A 170 -15.23 -11.58 9.18
N GLU A 171 -15.18 -12.80 8.63
CA GLU A 171 -16.22 -13.36 7.76
C GLU A 171 -17.59 -13.41 8.46
N ARG A 172 -17.61 -13.86 9.71
CA ARG A 172 -18.82 -13.91 10.54
C ARG A 172 -19.40 -12.52 10.80
N LEU A 173 -18.54 -11.54 11.08
CA LEU A 173 -18.97 -10.15 11.30
C LEU A 173 -19.54 -9.51 10.04
N VAL A 174 -18.87 -9.64 8.89
CA VAL A 174 -19.39 -9.03 7.65
C VAL A 174 -20.61 -9.75 7.09
N SER A 175 -20.92 -10.95 7.58
CA SER A 175 -22.19 -11.64 7.34
C SER A 175 -23.30 -11.27 8.33
N GLY A 176 -23.01 -10.35 9.26
CA GLY A 176 -23.97 -9.79 10.21
C GLY A 176 -24.12 -10.58 11.51
N GLU A 177 -23.21 -11.51 11.81
CA GLU A 177 -23.27 -12.26 13.07
C GLU A 177 -22.87 -11.37 14.26
N HIS A 178 -23.70 -11.37 15.31
CA HIS A 178 -23.33 -10.79 16.61
C HIS A 178 -22.48 -11.77 17.41
N LEU A 179 -21.22 -11.40 17.62
CA LEU A 179 -20.25 -12.20 18.34
C LEU A 179 -20.15 -11.75 19.81
N LYS A 180 -20.18 -12.72 20.72
CA LYS A 180 -19.96 -12.50 22.16
C LYS A 180 -18.60 -13.07 22.56
N ILE A 181 -17.59 -12.21 22.56
CA ILE A 181 -16.23 -12.55 22.95
C ILE A 181 -15.77 -11.49 23.94
N GLU A 182 -15.48 -11.88 25.18
CA GLU A 182 -15.10 -10.91 26.21
C GLU A 182 -13.67 -10.40 26.02
N LYS A 183 -12.74 -11.33 25.74
CA LYS A 183 -11.32 -11.04 25.60
C LYS A 183 -10.65 -11.89 24.51
N LEU A 184 -9.70 -11.30 23.79
CA LEU A 184 -8.83 -11.94 22.81
C LEU A 184 -7.37 -11.56 23.09
N SER A 185 -6.55 -12.52 23.52
CA SER A 185 -5.10 -12.32 23.61
C SER A 185 -4.46 -12.83 22.32
N LYS A 186 -4.10 -11.90 21.42
CA LYS A 186 -3.48 -12.20 20.14
C LYS A 186 -2.82 -10.95 19.54
N ASP A 187 -1.75 -11.16 18.80
CA ASP A 187 -1.16 -10.13 17.93
C ASP A 187 -1.89 -10.03 16.59
N LEU A 188 -1.52 -9.05 15.76
CA LEU A 188 -2.05 -8.95 14.41
C LEU A 188 -1.70 -10.20 13.58
N GLU A 189 -2.59 -10.59 12.67
CA GLU A 189 -2.32 -11.67 11.70
C GLU A 189 -0.95 -11.48 11.04
N GLY A 190 -0.16 -12.55 10.92
CA GLY A 190 1.19 -12.48 10.35
C GLY A 190 2.28 -11.86 11.25
N ALA A 191 1.99 -11.49 12.51
CA ALA A 191 3.02 -10.90 13.41
C ALA A 191 4.20 -11.85 13.69
N ASN A 192 3.97 -13.17 13.65
CA ASN A 192 5.00 -14.20 13.78
C ASN A 192 5.33 -14.87 12.43
N GLY A 193 5.06 -14.17 11.32
CA GLY A 193 5.06 -14.77 9.99
C GLY A 193 3.75 -15.48 9.65
N TRP A 194 3.67 -15.96 8.42
CA TRP A 194 2.51 -16.66 7.87
C TRP A 194 2.75 -18.16 7.91
N LYS A 195 1.72 -18.92 8.28
CA LYS A 195 1.78 -20.38 8.34
C LYS A 195 2.07 -21.00 6.97
N ASP A 196 1.40 -20.50 5.94
CA ASP A 196 1.50 -20.99 4.56
C ASP A 196 1.04 -19.90 3.57
N TYR A 197 1.20 -20.18 2.27
CA TYR A 197 0.75 -19.29 1.20
C TYR A 197 -0.78 -19.12 1.16
N ASP A 198 -1.54 -20.12 1.62
CA ASP A 198 -2.99 -20.05 1.65
C ASP A 198 -3.47 -18.98 2.64
N GLU A 199 -2.92 -18.95 3.85
CA GLU A 199 -3.18 -17.91 4.86
C GLU A 199 -2.72 -16.52 4.35
N PHE A 200 -1.50 -16.44 3.81
CA PHE A 200 -0.93 -15.21 3.25
C PHE A 200 -1.83 -14.57 2.19
N PHE A 201 -2.25 -15.36 1.18
CA PHE A 201 -3.07 -14.84 0.08
C PHE A 201 -4.52 -14.64 0.46
N ARG A 202 -5.07 -15.47 1.35
CA ARG A 202 -6.39 -15.26 1.92
C ARG A 202 -6.46 -13.90 2.62
N MET A 203 -5.41 -13.52 3.34
CA MET A 203 -5.35 -12.19 3.96
C MET A 203 -5.20 -11.05 2.94
N LEU A 204 -4.24 -11.16 2.00
CA LEU A 204 -4.06 -10.14 0.97
C LEU A 204 -5.34 -9.86 0.16
N ASN A 205 -6.11 -10.90 -0.16
CA ASN A 205 -7.37 -10.78 -0.88
C ASN A 205 -8.41 -9.93 -0.12
N LEU A 206 -8.37 -9.87 1.21
CA LEU A 206 -9.27 -9.05 2.01
C LEU A 206 -8.78 -7.62 2.22
N THR A 207 -7.47 -7.39 2.24
CA THR A 207 -6.92 -6.13 2.77
C THR A 207 -6.32 -5.22 1.72
N SER A 208 -6.01 -5.74 0.53
CA SER A 208 -5.14 -5.06 -0.43
C SER A 208 -5.59 -5.24 -1.87
N ASN A 209 -5.37 -4.22 -2.69
CA ASN A 209 -5.49 -4.32 -4.14
C ASN A 209 -4.11 -4.64 -4.73
N TYR A 210 -3.88 -5.90 -5.06
CA TYR A 210 -2.59 -6.39 -5.51
C TYR A 210 -2.72 -7.39 -6.65
N LEU A 211 -1.60 -7.68 -7.31
CA LEU A 211 -1.40 -8.88 -8.12
C LEU A 211 0.05 -9.37 -8.02
N ILE A 212 0.27 -10.67 -8.26
CA ILE A 212 1.61 -11.25 -8.41
C ILE A 212 2.04 -11.11 -9.87
N GLN A 213 3.11 -10.37 -10.15
CA GLN A 213 3.48 -9.97 -11.50
C GLN A 213 3.99 -11.13 -12.36
N ARG A 214 4.68 -12.10 -11.76
CA ARG A 214 5.40 -13.20 -12.44
C ARG A 214 5.83 -14.25 -11.42
N GLY A 215 6.23 -15.44 -11.89
CA GLY A 215 6.70 -16.54 -11.03
C GLY A 215 5.59 -17.19 -10.22
N PHE A 216 4.33 -16.95 -10.58
CA PHE A 216 3.18 -17.46 -9.83
C PHE A 216 2.77 -18.88 -10.25
N GLU A 217 3.32 -19.41 -11.35
CA GLU A 217 3.01 -20.71 -11.91
C GLU A 217 3.29 -21.84 -10.93
N ASP A 218 4.42 -21.75 -10.23
CA ASP A 218 4.91 -22.78 -9.30
C ASP A 218 4.67 -22.41 -7.83
N LEU A 219 3.96 -21.31 -7.56
CA LEU A 219 3.91 -20.72 -6.23
C LEU A 219 3.35 -21.65 -5.13
N PHE A 220 2.39 -22.50 -5.50
CA PHE A 220 1.76 -23.47 -4.60
C PHE A 220 2.39 -24.86 -4.63
N ASN A 221 3.48 -25.06 -5.38
CA ASN A 221 4.17 -26.34 -5.42
C ASN A 221 5.00 -26.55 -4.14
N ILE A 222 4.94 -27.75 -3.57
CA ILE A 222 5.63 -28.09 -2.30
C ILE A 222 7.15 -27.98 -2.43
N ASP A 223 7.69 -28.28 -3.61
CA ASP A 223 9.12 -28.18 -3.94
C ASP A 223 9.51 -26.77 -4.43
N ASN A 224 8.63 -25.78 -4.29
CA ASN A 224 8.95 -24.44 -4.71
C ASN A 224 9.99 -23.80 -3.78
N ASP A 225 11.16 -23.57 -4.35
CA ASP A 225 12.26 -22.82 -3.74
C ASP A 225 12.21 -21.33 -4.14
N GLU A 226 11.10 -20.82 -4.68
CA GLU A 226 10.91 -19.39 -4.95
C GLU A 226 11.15 -18.59 -3.67
N LYS A 227 12.19 -17.75 -3.71
CA LYS A 227 12.57 -16.88 -2.60
C LYS A 227 12.14 -15.45 -2.84
N GLU A 228 11.48 -15.14 -3.96
CA GLU A 228 11.12 -13.78 -4.33
C GLU A 228 9.68 -13.69 -4.84
N LEU A 229 8.91 -12.75 -4.30
CA LEU A 229 7.58 -12.40 -4.79
C LEU A 229 7.62 -11.02 -5.42
N ASP A 230 7.42 -10.96 -6.73
CA ASP A 230 7.19 -9.73 -7.47
C ASP A 230 5.70 -9.33 -7.37
N ILE A 231 5.39 -8.27 -6.64
CA ILE A 231 4.01 -7.85 -6.36
C ILE A 231 3.77 -6.47 -6.96
N LEU A 232 2.63 -6.22 -7.59
CA LEU A 232 2.15 -4.88 -7.92
C LEU A 232 0.96 -4.55 -7.02
N THR A 233 0.94 -3.35 -6.42
CA THR A 233 -0.12 -2.89 -5.51
C THR A 233 -0.51 -1.43 -5.78
N ASP A 234 -1.66 -0.98 -5.29
CA ASP A 234 -2.02 0.44 -5.30
C ASP A 234 -1.34 1.26 -4.19
N SER A 235 -1.05 0.63 -3.05
CA SER A 235 -0.41 1.24 -1.89
C SER A 235 0.70 0.33 -1.35
N TYR A 236 1.94 0.81 -1.42
CA TYR A 236 3.09 0.14 -0.81
C TYR A 236 2.94 0.03 0.70
N GLN A 237 2.56 1.14 1.36
CA GLN A 237 2.44 1.21 2.82
C GLN A 237 1.44 0.18 3.33
N ARG A 238 0.25 0.13 2.72
CA ARG A 238 -0.78 -0.83 3.09
C ARG A 238 -0.31 -2.26 2.89
N LEU A 239 0.20 -2.59 1.70
CA LEU A 239 0.65 -3.94 1.40
C LEU A 239 1.75 -4.40 2.39
N ALA A 240 2.79 -3.59 2.58
CA ALA A 240 3.88 -3.94 3.50
C ALA A 240 3.39 -4.10 4.95
N SER A 241 2.48 -3.23 5.41
CA SER A 241 1.88 -3.33 6.75
C SER A 241 0.99 -4.56 6.92
N VAL A 242 0.18 -4.92 5.92
CA VAL A 242 -0.59 -6.17 5.93
C VAL A 242 0.34 -7.35 6.08
N LEU A 243 1.38 -7.41 5.23
CA LEU A 243 2.28 -8.56 5.16
C LEU A 243 3.14 -8.73 6.42
N GLY A 244 3.27 -7.68 7.24
CA GLY A 244 4.25 -7.66 8.32
C GLY A 244 5.68 -7.65 7.76
N ALA A 245 5.87 -7.07 6.56
CA ALA A 245 7.13 -7.07 5.86
C ALA A 245 8.19 -6.24 6.61
N GLU A 246 9.35 -6.85 6.86
CA GLU A 246 10.52 -6.17 7.41
C GLU A 246 11.33 -5.56 6.26
N GLN A 247 11.55 -4.24 6.29
CA GLN A 247 12.34 -3.57 5.27
C GLN A 247 13.83 -3.88 5.41
N ILE A 248 14.44 -4.41 4.36
CA ILE A 248 15.86 -4.81 4.38
C ILE A 248 16.78 -3.61 4.14
N TRP A 249 16.38 -2.69 3.27
CA TRP A 249 17.23 -1.63 2.74
C TRP A 249 16.53 -0.28 2.85
N LEU A 250 17.14 0.67 3.56
CA LEU A 250 16.61 2.04 3.69
C LEU A 250 16.49 2.75 2.33
N GLU A 251 17.40 2.45 1.40
CA GLU A 251 17.38 3.01 0.04
C GLU A 251 16.38 2.31 -0.89
N LYS A 252 15.84 1.15 -0.49
CA LYS A 252 14.85 0.38 -1.24
C LYS A 252 13.73 -0.08 -0.30
N PRO A 253 12.91 0.83 0.21
CA PRO A 253 11.86 0.47 1.15
C PRO A 253 10.89 -0.55 0.53
N HIS A 254 10.70 -0.50 -0.80
CA HIS A 254 9.89 -1.46 -1.54
C HIS A 254 10.40 -2.92 -1.54
N ASN A 255 11.60 -3.17 -1.05
CA ASN A 255 12.13 -4.51 -0.87
C ASN A 255 12.03 -4.93 0.61
N GLY A 256 11.21 -5.93 0.88
CA GLY A 256 11.00 -6.47 2.23
C GLY A 256 11.33 -7.95 2.34
N VAL A 257 11.35 -8.47 3.57
CA VAL A 257 11.28 -9.90 3.87
C VAL A 257 10.02 -10.18 4.66
N VAL A 258 9.42 -11.32 4.39
CA VAL A 258 8.35 -11.90 5.20
C VAL A 258 8.63 -13.38 5.41
N SER A 259 8.29 -13.91 6.59
CA SER A 259 8.35 -15.35 6.84
C SER A 259 7.05 -16.01 6.39
N ILE A 260 7.13 -17.02 5.53
CA ILE A 260 6.00 -17.87 5.11
C ILE A 260 6.44 -19.32 5.28
N ALA A 261 5.68 -20.12 6.03
CA ALA A 261 6.03 -21.51 6.37
C ALA A 261 7.45 -21.64 6.95
N ASN A 262 7.85 -20.68 7.79
CA ASN A 262 9.20 -20.56 8.37
C ASN A 262 10.34 -20.39 7.36
N LYS A 263 10.04 -19.95 6.13
CA LYS A 263 11.03 -19.57 5.12
C LYS A 263 10.97 -18.06 4.90
N ASP A 264 12.14 -17.43 4.82
CA ASP A 264 12.25 -16.02 4.46
C ASP A 264 12.02 -15.84 2.97
N ILE A 265 10.97 -15.09 2.64
CA ILE A 265 10.58 -14.75 1.28
C ILE A 265 10.86 -13.26 1.06
N ILE A 266 11.65 -12.96 0.04
CA ILE A 266 11.94 -11.60 -0.41
C ILE A 266 10.71 -11.07 -1.16
N LEU A 267 10.35 -9.83 -0.89
CA LEU A 267 9.26 -9.13 -1.57
C LEU A 267 9.86 -8.03 -2.44
N ASP A 268 9.56 -8.03 -3.75
CA ASP A 268 9.77 -6.89 -4.65
C ASP A 268 8.41 -6.21 -4.90
N ILE A 269 8.11 -5.18 -4.10
CA ILE A 269 6.80 -4.51 -4.11
C ILE A 269 6.83 -3.32 -5.07
N ARG A 270 6.23 -3.47 -6.24
CA ARG A 270 5.91 -2.34 -7.13
C ARG A 270 4.58 -1.72 -6.75
N TYR A 271 4.46 -0.41 -6.95
CA TYR A 271 3.24 0.31 -6.61
C TYR A 271 2.89 1.41 -7.62
N ILE A 272 1.60 1.76 -7.71
CA ILE A 272 1.15 2.85 -8.58
C ILE A 272 1.95 4.13 -8.28
N GLY A 273 2.64 4.63 -9.29
CA GLY A 273 3.43 5.87 -9.20
C GLY A 273 4.90 5.66 -8.81
N ASP A 274 5.38 4.43 -8.69
CA ASP A 274 6.82 4.12 -8.59
C ASP A 274 7.55 4.21 -9.95
N PHE A 275 6.79 4.42 -11.03
CA PHE A 275 7.23 4.51 -12.42
C PHE A 275 8.03 3.28 -12.92
N TYR A 276 7.87 2.12 -12.27
CA TYR A 276 8.41 0.86 -12.78
C TYR A 276 7.76 0.49 -14.10
N TYR A 277 6.44 0.66 -14.20
CA TYR A 277 5.69 0.73 -15.45
C TYR A 277 5.08 2.13 -15.58
N ASP A 278 4.43 2.42 -16.71
CA ASP A 278 3.57 3.59 -16.83
C ASP A 278 2.47 3.57 -15.75
N THR A 279 2.14 4.72 -15.16
CA THR A 279 1.18 4.79 -14.04
C THR A 279 -0.24 4.39 -14.44
N SER A 280 -0.67 4.70 -15.67
CA SER A 280 -1.96 4.23 -16.20
C SER A 280 -1.90 2.71 -16.41
N TRP A 281 -0.82 2.20 -16.99
CA TRP A 281 -0.65 0.74 -17.15
C TRP A 281 -0.67 0.00 -15.81
N GLN A 282 -0.06 0.54 -14.75
CA GLN A 282 -0.14 -0.04 -13.39
C GLN A 282 -1.59 -0.12 -12.88
N ARG A 283 -2.37 0.94 -13.10
CA ARG A 283 -3.80 0.94 -12.75
C ARG A 283 -4.58 -0.07 -13.57
N ASP A 284 -4.31 -0.15 -14.87
CA ASP A 284 -5.01 -1.06 -15.77
C ASP A 284 -4.71 -2.52 -15.44
N MET A 285 -3.45 -2.87 -15.16
CA MET A 285 -3.10 -4.21 -14.67
C MET A 285 -3.83 -4.57 -13.38
N LEU A 286 -3.92 -3.64 -12.42
CA LEU A 286 -4.66 -3.86 -11.17
C LEU A 286 -6.17 -3.94 -11.42
N ASN A 287 -6.73 -3.21 -12.38
CA ASN A 287 -8.16 -3.26 -12.71
C ASN A 287 -8.53 -4.53 -13.49
N ASN A 288 -7.64 -5.02 -14.34
CA ASN A 288 -7.86 -6.15 -15.25
C ASN A 288 -7.36 -7.49 -14.70
N LYS A 289 -6.71 -7.51 -13.53
CA LYS A 289 -6.19 -8.73 -12.90
C LYS A 289 -7.25 -9.82 -12.77
N VAL A 290 -6.80 -11.06 -12.85
CA VAL A 290 -7.64 -12.25 -12.79
C VAL A 290 -7.32 -13.04 -11.52
N LEU A 291 -8.35 -13.52 -10.84
CA LEU A 291 -8.18 -14.45 -9.72
C LEU A 291 -7.99 -15.87 -10.28
N LYS A 292 -6.82 -16.47 -10.03
CA LYS A 292 -6.50 -17.84 -10.40
C LYS A 292 -5.84 -18.53 -9.20
N ASN A 293 -6.29 -19.73 -8.85
CA ASN A 293 -5.73 -20.49 -7.71
C ASN A 293 -5.60 -19.63 -6.42
N LYS A 294 -6.66 -18.88 -6.08
CA LYS A 294 -6.73 -17.98 -4.89
C LYS A 294 -5.80 -16.75 -4.93
N ILE A 295 -5.03 -16.52 -5.99
CA ILE A 295 -4.17 -15.35 -6.14
C ILE A 295 -4.61 -14.46 -7.30
N PHE A 296 -4.41 -13.16 -7.16
CA PHE A 296 -4.57 -12.25 -8.28
C PHE A 296 -3.30 -12.23 -9.13
N ILE A 297 -3.46 -12.43 -10.43
CA ILE A 297 -2.40 -12.42 -11.45
C ILE A 297 -2.79 -11.46 -12.59
N PRO A 298 -1.85 -11.02 -13.45
CA PRO A 298 -2.19 -10.19 -14.58
C PRO A 298 -3.07 -10.95 -15.58
N ARG A 299 -3.87 -10.22 -16.35
CA ARG A 299 -4.50 -10.76 -17.56
C ARG A 299 -3.40 -11.21 -18.54
N GLU A 300 -3.67 -12.17 -19.41
CA GLU A 300 -2.63 -12.83 -20.21
C GLU A 300 -1.81 -11.87 -21.10
N ASP A 301 -2.45 -10.87 -21.70
CA ASP A 301 -1.79 -9.83 -22.50
C ASP A 301 -0.96 -8.87 -21.64
N ASP A 302 -1.51 -8.40 -20.52
CA ASP A 302 -0.77 -7.63 -19.52
C ASP A 302 0.44 -8.42 -19.02
N TYR A 303 0.30 -9.73 -18.81
CA TYR A 303 1.40 -10.58 -18.39
C TYR A 303 2.48 -10.67 -19.48
N PHE A 304 2.09 -10.90 -20.73
CA PHE A 304 3.03 -10.95 -21.85
C PHE A 304 3.83 -9.66 -21.99
N PHE A 305 3.15 -8.50 -22.08
CA PHE A 305 3.81 -7.23 -22.32
C PHE A 305 4.61 -6.75 -21.10
N SER A 306 4.13 -6.96 -19.88
CA SER A 306 4.85 -6.58 -18.65
C SER A 306 6.10 -7.44 -18.44
N LEU A 307 6.05 -8.73 -18.78
CA LEU A 307 7.21 -9.62 -18.75
C LEU A 307 8.20 -9.26 -19.86
N LEU A 308 7.73 -9.03 -21.09
CA LEU A 308 8.60 -8.62 -22.21
C LEU A 308 9.32 -7.30 -21.89
N TYR A 309 8.59 -6.33 -21.36
CA TYR A 309 9.16 -5.06 -20.90
C TYR A 309 10.18 -5.26 -19.78
N HIS A 310 9.85 -6.03 -18.74
CA HIS A 310 10.77 -6.36 -17.66
C HIS A 310 12.08 -6.96 -18.19
N CYS A 311 11.97 -7.97 -19.06
CA CYS A 311 13.12 -8.68 -19.62
C CYS A 311 13.99 -7.81 -20.52
N LYS A 312 13.39 -6.93 -21.33
CA LYS A 312 14.10 -6.23 -22.41
C LYS A 312 14.41 -4.78 -22.11
N ALA A 313 13.52 -4.06 -21.42
CA ALA A 313 13.73 -2.67 -21.02
C ALA A 313 14.47 -2.55 -19.67
N GLN A 314 14.21 -3.47 -18.72
CA GLN A 314 14.60 -3.31 -17.31
C GLN A 314 15.61 -4.32 -16.77
N LYS A 315 16.07 -5.27 -17.60
CA LYS A 315 17.12 -6.22 -17.25
C LYS A 315 18.19 -6.26 -18.34
N PRO A 316 19.46 -6.54 -17.97
CA PRO A 316 20.54 -6.62 -18.96
C PRO A 316 20.44 -7.88 -19.83
N ASN A 317 19.82 -8.95 -19.32
CA ASN A 317 19.67 -10.22 -20.02
C ASN A 317 18.29 -10.81 -19.75
N VAL A 318 17.78 -11.58 -20.72
CA VAL A 318 16.54 -12.35 -20.57
C VAL A 318 16.86 -13.68 -19.90
N LYS A 319 16.15 -14.00 -18.81
CA LYS A 319 16.30 -15.30 -18.13
C LYS A 319 15.65 -16.41 -18.97
N LYS A 320 16.17 -17.65 -18.87
CA LYS A 320 15.72 -18.77 -19.73
C LYS A 320 14.27 -19.15 -19.46
N GLU A 321 13.87 -19.15 -18.19
CA GLU A 321 12.51 -19.42 -17.72
C GLU A 321 11.48 -18.46 -18.35
N TYR A 322 11.82 -17.18 -18.50
CA TYR A 322 10.94 -16.18 -19.10
C TYR A 322 10.72 -16.39 -20.60
N ILE A 323 11.67 -17.01 -21.30
CA ILE A 323 11.51 -17.34 -22.74
C ILE A 323 10.39 -18.36 -22.91
N GLY A 324 10.32 -19.37 -22.03
CA GLY A 324 9.24 -20.37 -22.02
C GLY A 324 7.88 -19.71 -21.84
N VAL A 325 7.75 -18.88 -20.79
CA VAL A 325 6.50 -18.17 -20.47
C VAL A 325 6.06 -17.26 -21.63
N LEU A 326 6.96 -16.45 -22.19
CA LEU A 326 6.63 -15.55 -23.31
C LEU A 326 6.14 -16.33 -24.54
N ASN A 327 6.75 -17.48 -24.85
CA ASN A 327 6.30 -18.32 -25.96
C ASN A 327 4.90 -18.89 -25.74
N GLU A 328 4.60 -19.36 -24.53
CA GLU A 328 3.28 -19.90 -24.21
C GLU A 328 2.20 -18.83 -24.29
N LEU A 329 2.46 -17.65 -23.72
CA LEU A 329 1.56 -16.50 -23.80
C LEU A 329 1.36 -16.04 -25.24
N ALA A 330 2.42 -15.91 -26.03
CA ALA A 330 2.33 -15.55 -27.44
C ALA A 330 1.45 -16.52 -28.23
N LYS A 331 1.59 -17.84 -28.00
CA LYS A 331 0.73 -18.86 -28.63
C LYS A 331 -0.73 -18.70 -28.23
N LYS A 332 -1.02 -18.52 -26.94
CA LYS A 332 -2.39 -18.33 -26.44
C LYS A 332 -3.06 -17.08 -27.01
N LEU A 333 -2.31 -15.99 -27.07
CA LEU A 333 -2.75 -14.69 -27.59
C LEU A 333 -2.72 -14.60 -29.12
N ARG A 334 -2.24 -15.66 -29.80
CA ARG A 334 -2.06 -15.71 -31.26
C ARG A 334 -1.19 -14.58 -31.79
N PHE A 335 -0.13 -14.25 -31.07
CA PHE A 335 0.91 -13.33 -31.52
C PHE A 335 1.84 -14.02 -32.51
N GLU A 336 1.33 -14.25 -33.73
CA GLU A 336 2.08 -14.87 -34.84
C GLU A 336 3.36 -14.11 -35.22
N TRP A 337 3.43 -12.83 -34.84
CA TRP A 337 4.60 -11.98 -35.02
C TRP A 337 5.73 -12.27 -34.02
N PHE A 338 5.47 -13.01 -32.93
CA PHE A 338 6.46 -13.28 -31.88
C PHE A 338 7.09 -14.67 -32.01
N TYR A 339 8.41 -14.71 -31.96
CA TYR A 339 9.25 -15.91 -31.93
C TYR A 339 10.50 -15.61 -31.11
N THR A 340 11.08 -16.61 -30.44
CA THR A 340 12.15 -16.44 -29.44
C THR A 340 13.34 -15.62 -29.94
N ASP A 341 13.72 -15.80 -31.21
CA ASP A 341 14.91 -15.16 -31.76
C ASP A 341 14.76 -13.63 -31.84
N LEU A 342 13.52 -13.11 -31.83
CA LEU A 342 13.26 -11.66 -31.73
C LEU A 342 13.81 -11.05 -30.45
N LEU A 343 13.96 -11.83 -29.38
CA LEU A 343 14.52 -11.32 -28.12
C LEU A 343 15.99 -10.87 -28.28
N THR A 344 16.67 -11.25 -29.36
CA THR A 344 18.01 -10.75 -29.71
C THR A 344 17.99 -9.42 -30.46
N ASN A 345 16.82 -8.99 -30.95
CA ASN A 345 16.65 -7.79 -31.75
C ASN A 345 15.91 -6.70 -30.95
N ASP A 346 16.70 -5.85 -30.28
CA ASP A 346 16.18 -4.77 -29.45
C ASP A 346 15.33 -3.77 -30.24
N GLU A 347 15.66 -3.47 -31.50
CA GLU A 347 14.88 -2.54 -32.31
C GLU A 347 13.47 -3.07 -32.57
N THR A 348 13.35 -4.35 -32.91
CA THR A 348 12.04 -4.94 -33.22
C THR A 348 11.17 -5.06 -31.98
N ILE A 349 11.74 -5.53 -30.86
CA ILE A 349 11.00 -5.57 -29.59
C ILE A 349 10.65 -4.15 -29.12
N GLY A 350 11.57 -3.20 -29.26
CA GLY A 350 11.33 -1.80 -28.92
C GLY A 350 10.16 -1.22 -29.69
N LYS A 351 10.08 -1.47 -31.00
CA LYS A 351 8.93 -1.06 -31.85
C LYS A 351 7.63 -1.75 -31.43
N ALA A 352 7.66 -3.05 -31.10
CA ALA A 352 6.48 -3.77 -30.65
C ALA A 352 5.95 -3.22 -29.31
N LEU A 353 6.82 -3.01 -28.32
CA LEU A 353 6.47 -2.37 -27.06
C LEU A 353 6.01 -0.92 -27.26
N GLY A 354 6.66 -0.16 -28.15
CA GLY A 354 6.25 1.19 -28.51
C GLY A 354 4.85 1.24 -29.10
N GLY A 355 4.52 0.31 -30.00
CA GLY A 355 3.18 0.15 -30.55
C GLY A 355 2.14 -0.19 -29.48
N TYR A 356 2.46 -1.08 -28.54
CA TYR A 356 1.60 -1.40 -27.40
C TYR A 356 1.36 -0.17 -26.50
N TYR A 357 2.41 0.60 -26.20
CA TYR A 357 2.29 1.83 -25.41
C TYR A 357 1.41 2.87 -26.11
N ILE A 358 1.62 3.09 -27.42
CA ILE A 358 0.82 4.06 -28.21
C ILE A 358 -0.65 3.63 -28.25
N ALA A 359 -0.94 2.34 -28.46
CA ALA A 359 -2.30 1.85 -28.57
C ALA A 359 -3.11 1.97 -27.26
N ASN A 360 -2.44 2.11 -26.11
CA ASN A 360 -3.06 2.20 -24.80
C ASN A 360 -2.80 3.56 -24.10
N ASP A 361 -2.26 4.56 -24.82
CA ASP A 361 -1.91 5.88 -24.26
C ASP A 361 -0.98 5.81 -23.03
N TYR A 362 -0.04 4.86 -23.01
CA TYR A 362 0.98 4.74 -21.97
C TYR A 362 2.26 5.50 -22.32
N TYR A 363 3.03 5.90 -21.30
CA TYR A 363 4.27 6.65 -21.48
C TYR A 363 5.42 6.12 -20.62
N PHE A 364 6.61 6.08 -21.20
CA PHE A 364 7.81 5.76 -20.45
C PHE A 364 8.17 6.90 -19.49
N SER A 365 8.42 6.54 -18.23
CA SER A 365 9.01 7.38 -17.20
C SER A 365 10.17 6.64 -16.55
N ASN A 366 11.14 7.36 -15.99
CA ASN A 366 12.22 6.71 -15.25
C ASN A 366 11.67 6.20 -13.91
N PRO A 367 11.95 4.93 -13.52
CA PRO A 367 11.57 4.41 -12.23
C PRO A 367 12.13 5.25 -11.08
N VAL A 368 11.40 5.28 -9.96
CA VAL A 368 11.88 5.88 -8.70
C VAL A 368 13.14 5.15 -8.21
N ASP A 369 13.19 3.81 -8.33
CA ASP A 369 14.42 3.05 -8.09
C ASP A 369 15.43 3.29 -9.22
N GLN A 370 16.41 4.16 -8.94
CA GLN A 370 17.49 4.50 -9.87
C GLN A 370 18.42 3.32 -10.20
N LYS A 371 18.34 2.22 -9.44
CA LYS A 371 19.14 1.00 -9.69
C LYS A 371 18.47 0.06 -10.70
N VAL A 372 17.24 0.34 -11.14
CA VAL A 372 16.60 -0.40 -12.24
C VAL A 372 17.40 -0.18 -13.52
N TYR A 373 17.82 -1.28 -14.15
CA TYR A 373 18.55 -1.23 -15.41
C TYR A 373 17.68 -0.60 -16.51
N ARG A 374 18.32 0.07 -17.48
CA ARG A 374 17.63 0.76 -18.57
C ARG A 374 18.27 0.43 -19.90
N ASN A 375 17.60 -0.40 -20.70
CA ASN A 375 18.01 -0.65 -22.06
C ASN A 375 17.60 0.52 -22.97
N LEU A 376 18.55 1.41 -23.27
CA LEU A 376 18.30 2.58 -24.11
C LEU A 376 17.91 2.22 -25.56
N ASN A 377 18.30 1.05 -26.05
CA ASN A 377 17.92 0.59 -27.39
C ASN A 377 16.44 0.24 -27.47
N ILE A 378 15.83 -0.19 -26.37
CA ILE A 378 14.39 -0.44 -26.26
C ILE A 378 13.66 0.86 -25.97
N ILE A 379 14.11 1.59 -24.94
CA ILE A 379 13.43 2.78 -24.40
C ILE A 379 13.27 3.88 -25.45
N LYS A 380 14.21 4.03 -26.40
CA LYS A 380 14.12 5.04 -27.48
C LYS A 380 12.90 4.87 -28.39
N HIS A 381 12.27 3.69 -28.38
CA HIS A 381 11.06 3.40 -29.16
C HIS A 381 9.76 3.58 -28.37
N LEU A 382 9.84 3.84 -27.06
CA LEU A 382 8.67 4.05 -26.23
C LEU A 382 8.28 5.54 -26.25
N PRO A 383 6.98 5.87 -26.31
CA PRO A 383 6.54 7.25 -26.16
C PRO A 383 6.93 7.78 -24.78
N SER A 384 7.28 9.07 -24.69
CA SER A 384 7.63 9.71 -23.42
C SER A 384 6.91 11.05 -23.29
N ASN A 385 6.30 11.30 -22.12
CA ASN A 385 5.64 12.58 -21.81
C ASN A 385 6.56 13.62 -21.19
N THR A 386 7.86 13.33 -21.10
CA THR A 386 8.84 14.38 -20.81
C THR A 386 8.84 15.40 -21.95
N PRO A 387 8.61 16.69 -21.68
CA PRO A 387 9.05 17.73 -22.60
C PRO A 387 10.52 17.47 -22.94
N LEU A 388 10.87 17.56 -24.21
CA LEU A 388 12.22 17.32 -24.75
C LEU A 388 13.32 18.29 -24.22
N ASP A 389 13.16 18.91 -23.04
CA ASP A 389 13.98 20.01 -22.54
C ASP A 389 14.86 19.71 -21.30
N ILE A 390 15.16 18.44 -21.02
CA ILE A 390 16.26 18.09 -20.08
C ILE A 390 17.14 16.94 -20.61
N LYS A 391 17.39 16.92 -21.92
CA LYS A 391 18.63 16.34 -22.47
C LYS A 391 19.46 17.49 -23.01
N GLU A 392 20.70 17.59 -22.52
CA GLU A 392 21.73 18.57 -22.89
C GLU A 392 21.62 19.98 -22.30
N ASN A 393 21.80 20.14 -20.98
CA ASN A 393 22.36 21.38 -20.44
C ASN A 393 23.15 21.21 -19.14
N LYS A 394 23.95 20.12 -19.04
CA LYS A 394 24.97 20.00 -17.99
C LYS A 394 26.15 20.98 -18.18
N SER A 395 26.34 21.57 -19.37
CA SER A 395 27.35 22.60 -19.63
C SER A 395 26.89 24.00 -19.20
N ASN A 396 25.63 24.38 -19.40
CA ASN A 396 25.18 25.76 -19.11
C ASN A 396 24.90 26.04 -17.62
N ILE A 397 24.62 25.03 -16.80
CA ILE A 397 24.47 25.22 -15.34
C ILE A 397 25.82 25.54 -14.66
N GLN A 398 26.93 25.05 -15.20
CA GLN A 398 28.27 25.42 -14.70
C GLN A 398 28.68 26.84 -15.13
N VAL A 399 28.24 27.29 -16.32
CA VAL A 399 28.45 28.67 -16.79
C VAL A 399 27.60 29.67 -16.00
N LEU A 400 26.34 29.36 -15.66
CA LEU A 400 25.50 30.22 -14.81
C LEU A 400 25.99 30.30 -13.36
N LYS A 401 26.58 29.23 -12.81
CA LYS A 401 27.20 29.24 -11.46
C LYS A 401 28.49 30.06 -11.40
N SER A 402 29.21 30.22 -12.52
CA SER A 402 30.40 31.09 -12.57
C SER A 402 30.05 32.56 -12.83
N PHE A 403 28.97 32.84 -13.57
CA PHE A 403 28.50 34.20 -13.85
C PHE A 403 27.86 34.89 -12.63
N THR A 404 27.06 34.17 -11.85
CA THR A 404 26.34 34.73 -10.68
C THR A 404 27.23 35.00 -9.47
N LYS A 405 28.43 34.42 -9.40
CA LYS A 405 29.40 34.73 -8.33
C LYS A 405 30.13 36.08 -8.52
N LYS A 406 30.19 36.61 -9.74
CA LYS A 406 30.96 37.81 -10.09
C LYS A 406 30.18 39.13 -10.05
N PHE A 407 28.84 39.09 -10.04
CA PHE A 407 28.00 40.29 -10.22
C PHE A 407 27.00 40.59 -9.10
N ILE A 408 27.07 39.91 -7.95
CA ILE A 408 26.23 40.26 -6.79
C ILE A 408 26.96 41.32 -5.95
N PRO A 409 26.48 42.58 -5.89
CA PRO A 409 27.08 43.64 -5.08
C PRO A 409 27.11 43.24 -3.60
N GLN A 410 28.19 43.59 -2.89
CA GLN A 410 28.40 43.24 -1.47
C GLN A 410 27.17 43.55 -0.59
N LYS A 411 26.44 44.63 -0.88
CA LYS A 411 25.25 45.07 -0.12
C LYS A 411 24.12 44.03 -0.13
N ILE A 412 23.91 43.29 -1.23
CA ILE A 412 22.86 42.26 -1.33
C ILE A 412 23.25 41.00 -0.54
N LYS A 413 24.54 40.63 -0.55
CA LYS A 413 25.07 39.53 0.28
C LYS A 413 24.83 39.79 1.77
N THR A 414 24.95 41.03 2.23
CA THR A 414 24.73 41.39 3.65
C THR A 414 23.27 41.28 4.08
N VAL A 415 22.33 41.59 3.18
CA VAL A 415 20.88 41.46 3.45
C VAL A 415 20.47 39.99 3.53
N ILE A 416 20.93 39.15 2.59
CA ILE A 416 20.64 37.70 2.60
C ILE A 416 21.22 37.03 3.86
N LYS A 417 22.41 37.45 4.31
CA LYS A 417 23.04 36.93 5.54
C LYS A 417 22.30 37.34 6.82
N LYS A 418 21.56 38.47 6.81
CA LYS A 418 20.69 38.90 7.91
C LYS A 418 19.33 38.19 7.92
N MET A 419 18.83 37.77 6.76
CA MET A 419 17.55 37.06 6.67
C MET A 419 17.64 35.58 7.05
N PHE A 420 18.83 34.99 7.04
CA PHE A 420 19.05 33.59 7.43
C PHE A 420 20.23 33.45 8.41
N PRO A 421 20.08 33.87 9.67
CA PRO A 421 21.07 33.52 10.69
C PRO A 421 21.08 32.00 10.86
N LYS A 422 22.27 31.41 10.78
CA LYS A 422 22.51 29.99 11.09
C LYS A 422 21.99 29.71 12.50
N ARG A 423 20.97 28.86 12.65
CA ARG A 423 20.67 28.21 13.93
C ARG A 423 21.76 27.16 14.17
N TYR A 424 22.70 27.50 15.05
CA TYR A 424 23.58 26.57 15.74
C TYR A 424 23.21 26.63 17.23
N GLY A 425 23.08 25.45 17.85
CA GLY A 425 23.32 25.22 19.27
C GLY A 425 22.11 25.33 20.21
N GLU A 426 21.75 24.17 20.77
CA GLU A 426 21.53 23.89 22.21
C GLU A 426 20.72 24.88 23.08
N ILE A 427 19.80 24.33 23.89
CA ILE A 427 19.85 24.29 25.38
C ILE A 427 18.42 24.05 25.94
N ALA A 428 18.39 23.23 27.00
CA ALA A 428 17.36 22.99 28.04
C ALA A 428 16.29 21.94 27.75
#